data_AF-J2V817-F1
#
_entry.id   AF-J2V817-F1
#
_cell.length_a   1.000
_cell.length_b   1.000
_cell.length_c   1.000
_cell.angle_alpha   90.00
_cell.angle_beta   90.00
_cell.angle_gamma   90.00
#
_symmetry.space_group_name_H-M   'P 1'
#
loop_
_entity.id
_entity.type
_entity.pdbx_description
1 polymer ?
#
loop_
_entity_poly.entity_id
_entity_poly.type
_entity_poly.pdbx_seq_one_letter_code
_entity_poly.pdbx_strand_id
1 'polypeptide(L)'
;MPNPRAVSPCFSQSITALLMCVMSSFAAAATPETFPDAATSDPEKLGWMVGSPPPVDRTVRFEDGSYFQFPAMRWSVSNFRQLMPTINVSRGLGAPAPLLSALDKEIDTIGFVPLGTKASMTWDQSLAATYTDGIVVLHRGKVVYERYLSVLKPEGQHAAMSVTKSVVGTLGAMLVA
;
A
#
# COMPACT_ATOMS: atom_id res chain seq x y z
N MET A 1 -2.25 -30.44 -85.30
CA MET A 1 -1.17 -29.45 -85.13
C MET A 1 -1.70 -28.13 -85.65
N PRO A 2 -1.72 -27.04 -84.85
CA PRO A 2 -0.55 -26.49 -84.14
C PRO A 2 -0.71 -26.34 -82.60
N ASN A 3 0.47 -26.42 -81.97
CA ASN A 3 0.98 -25.89 -80.69
C ASN A 3 0.21 -26.03 -79.35
N PRO A 4 0.78 -26.72 -78.34
CA PRO A 4 0.29 -26.71 -76.96
C PRO A 4 0.87 -25.52 -76.19
N ARG A 5 0.02 -24.78 -75.46
CA ARG A 5 0.48 -23.78 -74.48
C ARG A 5 0.60 -24.39 -73.09
N ALA A 6 1.76 -24.15 -72.50
CA ALA A 6 2.25 -24.69 -71.26
C ALA A 6 1.43 -24.25 -70.03
N VAL A 7 1.36 -25.18 -69.07
CA VAL A 7 0.92 -24.96 -67.69
C VAL A 7 2.13 -24.51 -66.87
N SER A 8 1.98 -23.49 -66.02
CA SER A 8 2.86 -23.26 -64.87
C SER A 8 2.07 -22.54 -63.77
N PRO A 9 1.98 -23.11 -62.56
CA PRO A 9 1.38 -22.44 -61.41
C PRO A 9 2.41 -21.55 -60.70
N CYS A 10 2.02 -20.31 -60.42
CA CYS A 10 2.72 -19.39 -59.54
C CYS A 10 2.22 -19.61 -58.11
N PHE A 11 3.06 -20.12 -57.21
CA PHE A 11 2.86 -19.97 -55.77
C PHE A 11 4.17 -19.48 -55.15
N SER A 12 4.18 -18.19 -54.85
CA SER A 12 5.26 -17.45 -54.21
C SER A 12 5.43 -17.92 -52.76
N GLN A 13 6.65 -18.33 -52.41
CA GLN A 13 7.11 -18.47 -51.04
C GLN A 13 7.15 -17.08 -50.39
N SER A 14 6.46 -16.91 -49.25
CA SER A 14 6.58 -15.72 -48.41
C SER A 14 7.27 -16.06 -47.10
N ILE A 15 8.26 -15.21 -46.81
CA ILE A 15 9.32 -15.27 -45.80
C ILE A 15 8.75 -14.94 -44.41
N THR A 16 9.02 -15.79 -43.42
CA THR A 16 8.78 -15.47 -42.00
C THR A 16 10.03 -14.79 -41.44
N ALA A 17 10.00 -13.47 -41.29
CA ALA A 17 11.03 -12.71 -40.59
C ALA A 17 10.60 -12.49 -39.12
N LEU A 18 11.30 -13.14 -38.19
CA LEU A 18 11.12 -12.99 -36.74
C LEU A 18 11.91 -11.77 -36.25
N LEU A 19 11.23 -10.66 -35.97
CA LEU A 19 11.83 -9.44 -35.43
C LEU A 19 11.81 -9.50 -33.89
N MET A 20 12.94 -9.84 -33.25
CA MET A 20 13.11 -9.69 -31.80
C MET A 20 13.33 -8.20 -31.46
N CYS A 21 12.33 -7.56 -30.85
CA CYS A 21 12.50 -6.27 -30.19
C CYS A 21 13.25 -6.46 -28.88
N VAL A 22 14.52 -6.06 -28.84
CA VAL A 22 15.26 -5.84 -27.59
C VAL A 22 14.84 -4.46 -27.07
N MET A 23 13.96 -4.43 -26.06
CA MET A 23 13.65 -3.19 -25.33
C MET A 23 14.80 -2.89 -24.37
N SER A 24 15.68 -1.96 -24.77
CA SER A 24 16.67 -1.37 -23.86
C SER A 24 15.95 -0.47 -22.86
N SER A 25 15.81 -0.92 -21.61
CA SER A 25 15.36 -0.10 -20.49
C SER A 25 16.42 0.95 -20.17
N PHE A 26 16.24 2.18 -20.67
CA PHE A 26 16.93 3.33 -20.11
C PHE A 26 16.32 3.64 -18.75
N ALA A 27 16.99 3.24 -17.68
CA ALA A 27 16.70 3.73 -16.34
C ALA A 27 17.14 5.20 -16.27
N ALA A 28 16.20 6.13 -16.45
CA ALA A 28 16.40 7.49 -16.02
C ALA A 28 16.62 7.48 -14.49
N ALA A 29 17.79 7.90 -14.03
CA ALA A 29 18.04 8.09 -12.61
C ALA A 29 17.08 9.16 -12.09
N ALA A 30 16.08 8.74 -11.32
CA ALA A 30 15.17 9.66 -10.64
C ALA A 30 15.99 10.52 -9.67
N THR A 31 15.87 11.84 -9.78
CA THR A 31 16.28 12.76 -8.71
C THR A 31 15.61 12.34 -7.40
N PRO A 32 16.31 12.36 -6.25
CA PRO A 32 15.68 12.00 -4.99
C PRO A 32 14.52 12.96 -4.71
N GLU A 33 13.28 12.46 -4.81
CA GLU A 33 12.13 13.23 -4.33
C GLU A 33 12.29 13.42 -2.82
N THR A 34 12.28 14.67 -2.40
CA THR A 34 12.35 15.03 -0.98
C THR A 34 10.91 15.05 -0.46
N PHE A 35 10.52 13.96 0.21
CA PHE A 35 9.22 13.88 0.85
C PHE A 35 9.25 14.58 2.22
N PRO A 36 8.22 15.38 2.57
CA PRO A 36 8.10 15.91 3.93
C PRO A 36 8.03 14.77 4.95
N ASP A 37 8.72 14.94 6.08
CA ASP A 37 8.75 13.96 7.18
C ASP A 37 7.36 13.70 7.78
N ALA A 38 7.26 12.73 8.69
CA ALA A 38 5.99 12.36 9.30
C ALA A 38 5.30 13.51 10.07
N ALA A 39 6.05 14.46 10.62
CA ALA A 39 5.50 15.56 11.40
C ALA A 39 4.94 16.69 10.53
N THR A 40 5.57 16.95 9.38
CA THR A 40 5.21 17.98 8.41
C THR A 40 4.17 17.50 7.40
N SER A 41 4.13 16.20 7.13
CA SER A 41 3.09 15.56 6.30
C SER A 41 1.90 15.03 7.11
N ASP A 42 1.79 15.39 8.39
CA ASP A 42 0.70 14.97 9.27
C ASP A 42 -0.66 15.40 8.69
N PRO A 43 -1.63 14.47 8.52
CA PRO A 43 -2.83 14.82 7.77
C PRO A 43 -3.77 15.80 8.48
N GLU A 44 -3.79 15.77 9.81
CA GLU A 44 -4.56 16.72 10.62
C GLU A 44 -3.96 18.13 10.52
N LYS A 45 -2.63 18.26 10.62
CA LYS A 45 -1.94 19.55 10.46
C LYS A 45 -2.08 20.11 9.05
N LEU A 46 -2.09 19.25 8.04
CA LEU A 46 -2.30 19.63 6.65
C LEU A 46 -3.77 19.94 6.34
N GLY A 47 -4.71 19.65 7.24
CA GLY A 47 -6.12 19.97 7.07
C GLY A 47 -6.80 19.19 5.95
N TRP A 48 -6.36 17.96 5.66
CA TRP A 48 -7.00 17.14 4.62
C TRP A 48 -8.48 16.89 4.96
N MET A 49 -9.35 17.16 3.98
CA MET A 49 -10.79 16.92 4.08
C MET A 49 -11.51 17.66 5.23
N VAL A 50 -10.94 18.80 5.68
CA VAL A 50 -11.54 19.68 6.69
C VAL A 50 -12.38 20.78 6.02
N GLY A 51 -13.61 20.99 6.49
CA GLY A 51 -14.54 22.01 5.99
C GLY A 51 -15.70 21.43 5.18
N SER A 52 -16.63 22.29 4.73
CA SER A 52 -17.78 21.89 3.89
C SER A 52 -18.13 22.96 2.85
N PRO A 53 -17.69 22.80 1.58
CA PRO A 53 -16.74 21.78 1.12
C PRO A 53 -15.30 22.06 1.62
N PRO A 54 -14.45 21.03 1.73
CA PRO A 54 -13.02 21.25 1.95
C PRO A 54 -12.40 22.12 0.83
N PRO A 55 -11.30 22.86 1.11
CA PRO A 55 -10.56 23.58 0.08
C PRO A 55 -10.12 22.65 -1.06
N VAL A 56 -10.08 23.18 -2.29
CA VAL A 56 -9.78 22.38 -3.50
C VAL A 56 -8.41 21.70 -3.42
N ASP A 57 -7.40 22.40 -2.90
CA ASP A 57 -6.04 21.90 -2.68
C ASP A 57 -5.92 20.91 -1.51
N ARG A 58 -6.99 20.75 -0.73
CA ARG A 58 -7.09 19.86 0.44
C ARG A 58 -8.20 18.82 0.31
N THR A 59 -8.74 18.66 -0.89
CA THR A 59 -9.75 17.66 -1.20
C THR A 59 -9.10 16.41 -1.78
N VAL A 60 -9.30 15.28 -1.11
CA VAL A 60 -8.85 13.97 -1.56
C VAL A 60 -9.96 13.31 -2.38
N ARG A 61 -9.61 12.79 -3.56
CA ARG A 61 -10.56 12.20 -4.51
C ARG A 61 -10.05 10.88 -5.06
N PHE A 62 -10.99 9.99 -5.37
CA PHE A 62 -10.67 8.73 -6.04
C PHE A 62 -10.46 8.97 -7.54
N GLU A 63 -11.27 9.83 -8.14
CA GLU A 63 -11.39 10.02 -9.60
C GLU A 63 -10.13 10.59 -10.25
N ASP A 64 -9.41 11.46 -9.52
CA ASP A 64 -8.17 12.08 -10.00
C ASP A 64 -6.90 11.39 -9.47
N GLY A 65 -7.05 10.32 -8.68
CA GLY A 65 -5.93 9.56 -8.10
C GLY A 65 -5.23 10.22 -6.91
N SER A 66 -5.64 11.42 -6.48
CA SER A 66 -5.03 12.13 -5.35
C SER A 66 -5.06 11.32 -4.05
N TYR A 67 -6.05 10.45 -3.87
CA TYR A 67 -6.14 9.55 -2.73
C TYR A 67 -4.90 8.67 -2.49
N PHE A 68 -4.12 8.38 -3.54
CA PHE A 68 -2.95 7.51 -3.44
C PHE A 68 -1.63 8.26 -3.63
N GLN A 69 -1.67 9.58 -3.67
CA GLN A 69 -0.48 10.42 -3.80
C GLN A 69 -0.02 10.91 -2.43
N PHE A 70 1.30 10.94 -2.22
CA PHE A 70 1.86 11.53 -1.01
C PHE A 70 1.77 13.08 -1.07
N PRO A 71 1.42 13.78 0.02
CA PRO A 71 1.13 13.28 1.36
C PRO A 71 -0.36 12.93 1.61
N ALA A 72 -1.26 13.21 0.66
CA ALA A 72 -2.71 12.96 0.80
C ALA A 72 -3.06 11.51 1.19
N MET A 73 -2.28 10.54 0.69
CA MET A 73 -2.47 9.11 0.99
C MET A 73 -2.43 8.80 2.49
N ARG A 74 -1.68 9.57 3.30
CA ARG A 74 -1.62 9.40 4.76
C ARG A 74 -2.98 9.65 5.44
N TRP A 75 -3.84 10.47 4.84
CA TRP A 75 -5.24 10.59 5.24
C TRP A 75 -6.08 9.43 4.71
N SER A 76 -5.91 9.13 3.41
CA SER A 76 -6.76 8.17 2.67
C SER A 76 -6.73 6.76 3.25
N VAL A 77 -5.56 6.28 3.66
CA VAL A 77 -5.40 4.89 4.15
C VAL A 77 -6.20 4.62 5.42
N SER A 78 -6.49 5.65 6.22
CA SER A 78 -7.37 5.55 7.40
C SER A 78 -8.84 5.89 7.10
N ASN A 79 -9.15 6.38 5.89
CA ASN A 79 -10.45 6.92 5.53
C ASN A 79 -11.01 6.40 4.19
N PHE A 80 -10.47 5.29 3.67
CA PHE A 80 -10.82 4.78 2.35
C PHE A 80 -12.31 4.58 2.09
N ARG A 81 -13.07 4.20 3.13
CA ARG A 81 -14.52 4.00 3.05
C ARG A 81 -15.29 5.27 2.68
N GLN A 82 -14.68 6.44 2.81
CA GLN A 82 -15.25 7.73 2.41
C GLN A 82 -15.01 8.07 0.94
N LEU A 83 -14.08 7.36 0.27
CA LEU A 83 -13.61 7.70 -1.08
C LEU A 83 -14.10 6.76 -2.18
N MET A 84 -14.48 5.53 -1.82
CA MET A 84 -14.86 4.49 -2.79
C MET A 84 -15.95 3.57 -2.23
N PRO A 85 -16.69 2.86 -3.09
CA PRO A 85 -17.65 1.85 -2.65
C PRO A 85 -16.96 0.77 -1.80
N THR A 86 -17.52 0.49 -0.63
CA THR A 86 -17.03 -0.57 0.26
C THR A 86 -18.18 -1.41 0.79
N ILE A 87 -17.86 -2.64 1.17
CA ILE A 87 -18.76 -3.51 1.92
C ILE A 87 -18.16 -3.79 3.30
N ASN A 88 -19.00 -3.78 4.33
CA ASN A 88 -18.54 -4.11 5.67
C ASN A 88 -18.48 -5.63 5.87
N VAL A 89 -17.30 -6.14 6.23
CA VAL A 89 -17.15 -7.51 6.72
C VAL A 89 -17.48 -7.51 8.22
N SER A 90 -18.59 -8.15 8.58
CA SER A 90 -19.08 -8.17 9.97
C SER A 90 -18.16 -8.99 10.88
N ARG A 91 -17.90 -8.48 12.09
CA ARG A 91 -17.27 -9.24 13.18
C ARG A 91 -18.25 -10.09 14.00
N GLY A 92 -19.52 -10.16 13.57
CA GLY A 92 -20.64 -10.74 14.33
C GLY A 92 -21.30 -9.75 15.30
N LEU A 93 -22.43 -10.16 15.88
CA LEU A 93 -23.20 -9.36 16.84
C LEU A 93 -22.71 -9.51 18.30
N GLY A 94 -21.88 -10.51 18.57
CA GLY A 94 -21.32 -10.77 19.89
C GLY A 94 -20.30 -9.71 20.35
N ALA A 95 -20.04 -9.70 21.65
CA ALA A 95 -18.92 -8.91 22.20
C ALA A 95 -17.59 -9.46 21.67
N PRO A 96 -16.63 -8.59 21.29
CA PRO A 96 -15.29 -9.05 20.94
C PRO A 96 -14.61 -9.67 22.16
N ALA A 97 -13.77 -10.68 21.95
CA ALA A 97 -12.92 -11.20 23.02
C ALA A 97 -11.87 -10.13 23.38
N PRO A 98 -11.77 -9.70 24.65
CA PRO A 98 -10.78 -8.71 25.04
C PRO A 98 -9.37 -9.31 24.97
N LEU A 99 -8.41 -8.53 24.47
CA LEU A 99 -7.00 -8.86 24.60
C LEU A 99 -6.49 -8.38 25.97
N LEU A 100 -5.74 -9.23 26.66
CA LEU A 100 -5.05 -8.84 27.88
C LEU A 100 -3.94 -7.85 27.55
N SER A 101 -3.69 -6.89 28.44
CA SER A 101 -2.64 -5.89 28.28
C SER A 101 -1.56 -6.01 29.36
N ALA A 102 -0.31 -5.81 28.96
CA ALA A 102 0.88 -5.78 29.80
C ALA A 102 1.90 -4.82 29.16
N LEU A 103 1.49 -3.57 28.97
CA LEU A 103 2.27 -2.56 28.24
C LEU A 103 3.64 -2.34 28.88
N ASP A 104 4.67 -2.34 28.05
CA ASP A 104 6.04 -2.01 28.41
C ASP A 104 6.48 -0.76 27.63
N LYS A 105 6.71 0.33 28.36
CA LYS A 105 7.13 1.61 27.77
C LYS A 105 8.60 1.61 27.38
N GLU A 106 9.40 0.72 27.96
CA GLU A 106 10.83 0.62 27.65
C GLU A 106 11.07 0.18 26.21
N ILE A 107 10.07 -0.41 25.55
CA ILE A 107 10.10 -0.76 24.12
C ILE A 107 10.45 0.45 23.25
N ASP A 108 10.00 1.67 23.60
CA ASP A 108 10.33 2.90 22.86
C ASP A 108 11.83 3.18 22.79
N THR A 109 12.58 2.72 23.81
CA THR A 109 14.01 2.96 23.98
C THR A 109 14.89 1.92 23.30
N ILE A 110 14.32 0.83 22.78
CA ILE A 110 15.08 -0.24 22.12
C ILE A 110 15.85 0.37 20.94
N GLY A 111 17.17 0.35 21.06
CA GLY A 111 18.08 0.83 20.02
C GLY A 111 18.37 -0.24 18.98
N PHE A 112 18.36 0.12 17.70
CA PHE A 112 18.75 -0.75 16.61
C PHE A 112 19.37 0.05 15.45
N VAL A 113 20.03 -0.65 14.53
CA VAL A 113 20.52 -0.08 13.27
C VAL A 113 19.62 -0.58 12.15
N PRO A 114 18.85 0.29 11.47
CA PRO A 114 18.02 -0.13 10.34
C PRO A 114 18.86 -0.77 9.23
N LEU A 115 18.28 -1.78 8.57
CA LEU A 115 18.93 -2.46 7.46
C LEU A 115 19.35 -1.47 6.37
N GLY A 116 20.58 -1.61 5.88
CA GLY A 116 21.13 -0.73 4.84
C GLY A 116 21.59 0.64 5.33
N THR A 117 21.57 0.90 6.64
CA THR A 117 22.02 2.18 7.22
C THR A 117 23.23 1.97 8.16
N LYS A 118 23.86 3.08 8.59
CA LYS A 118 24.95 3.09 9.59
C LYS A 118 24.57 3.77 10.90
N ALA A 119 23.55 4.62 10.88
CA ALA A 119 23.09 5.36 12.05
C ALA A 119 22.10 4.50 12.84
N SER A 120 22.30 4.39 14.15
CA SER A 120 21.31 3.78 15.03
C SER A 120 20.12 4.71 15.26
N MET A 121 18.96 4.13 15.56
CA MET A 121 17.79 4.83 16.05
C MET A 121 17.09 4.01 17.14
N THR A 122 16.20 4.64 17.89
CA THR A 122 15.30 3.94 18.81
C THR A 122 14.06 3.43 18.09
N TRP A 123 13.33 2.51 18.72
CA TRP A 123 12.03 2.05 18.24
C TRP A 123 11.05 3.20 18.01
N ASP A 124 10.93 4.13 18.97
CA ASP A 124 10.06 5.30 18.84
C ASP A 124 10.42 6.16 17.61
N GLN A 125 11.72 6.46 17.42
CA GLN A 125 12.20 7.19 16.26
C GLN A 125 11.86 6.49 14.93
N SER A 126 11.85 5.16 14.93
CA SER A 126 11.52 4.38 13.74
C SER A 126 10.07 4.53 13.30
N LEU A 127 9.13 4.78 14.22
CA LEU A 127 7.73 4.96 13.89
C LEU A 127 7.54 6.22 13.04
N ALA A 128 8.20 7.31 13.41
CA ALA A 128 8.21 8.53 12.62
C ALA A 128 8.96 8.35 11.29
N ALA A 129 10.13 7.69 11.30
CA ALA A 129 10.94 7.46 10.10
C ALA A 129 10.23 6.61 9.02
N THR A 130 9.22 5.83 9.42
CA THR A 130 8.45 4.94 8.55
C THR A 130 7.02 5.41 8.28
N TYR A 131 6.66 6.62 8.73
CA TYR A 131 5.28 7.13 8.65
C TYR A 131 4.25 6.17 9.25
N THR A 132 4.61 5.47 10.34
CA THR A 132 3.72 4.50 10.98
C THR A 132 2.46 5.19 11.47
N ASP A 133 1.29 4.73 11.01
CA ASP A 133 -0.01 5.21 11.48
C ASP A 133 -0.53 4.36 12.66
N GLY A 134 -0.22 3.05 12.68
CA GLY A 134 -0.64 2.16 13.76
C GLY A 134 0.26 0.95 13.90
N ILE A 135 0.53 0.56 15.15
CA ILE A 135 1.31 -0.63 15.47
C ILE A 135 0.82 -1.25 16.78
N VAL A 136 0.76 -2.58 16.81
CA VAL A 136 0.43 -3.37 18.00
C VAL A 136 1.38 -4.57 18.06
N VAL A 137 2.01 -4.80 19.20
CA VAL A 137 2.89 -5.96 19.45
C VAL A 137 2.24 -6.86 20.49
N LEU A 138 2.02 -8.12 20.11
CA LEU A 138 1.51 -9.15 21.01
C LEU A 138 2.65 -10.09 21.42
N HIS A 139 2.77 -10.34 22.71
CA HIS A 139 3.67 -11.37 23.25
C HIS A 139 2.90 -12.27 24.20
N ARG A 140 2.88 -13.58 23.89
CA ARG A 140 2.16 -14.61 24.66
C ARG A 140 0.68 -14.27 24.93
N GLY A 141 -0.01 -13.80 23.90
CA GLY A 141 -1.44 -13.47 23.97
C GLY A 141 -1.78 -12.16 24.71
N LYS A 142 -0.77 -11.35 25.06
CA LYS A 142 -0.96 -10.04 25.68
C LYS A 142 -0.43 -8.92 24.77
N VAL A 143 -1.14 -7.80 24.72
CA VAL A 143 -0.62 -6.56 24.11
C VAL A 143 0.47 -6.02 25.03
N VAL A 144 1.69 -5.95 24.52
CA VAL A 144 2.85 -5.39 25.24
C VAL A 144 3.26 -4.02 24.72
N TYR A 145 2.79 -3.64 23.54
CA TYR A 145 3.03 -2.32 22.95
C TYR A 145 1.93 -1.99 21.96
N GLU A 146 1.49 -0.73 21.95
CA GLU A 146 0.63 -0.20 20.90
C GLU A 146 0.83 1.31 20.75
N ARG A 147 0.76 1.80 19.51
CA ARG A 147 0.73 3.23 19.17
C ARG A 147 -0.23 3.45 18.02
N TYR A 148 -0.94 4.56 18.09
CA TYR A 148 -1.83 5.06 17.05
C TYR A 148 -1.43 6.51 16.81
N LEU A 149 -1.07 6.82 15.56
CA LEU A 149 -0.41 8.04 15.12
C LEU A 149 -1.16 8.56 13.88
N SER A 150 -0.78 9.74 13.39
CA SER A 150 -1.45 10.36 12.24
C SER A 150 -2.95 10.48 12.54
N VAL A 151 -3.82 10.13 11.58
CA VAL A 151 -5.28 10.16 11.74
C VAL A 151 -5.89 8.81 12.15
N LEU A 152 -5.08 7.79 12.44
CA LEU A 152 -5.58 6.49 12.86
C LEU A 152 -5.96 6.51 14.34
N LYS A 153 -7.15 5.97 14.65
CA LYS A 153 -7.63 5.79 16.03
C LYS A 153 -7.56 4.32 16.45
N PRO A 154 -7.57 4.00 17.76
CA PRO A 154 -7.60 2.61 18.24
C PRO A 154 -8.73 1.77 17.66
N GLU A 155 -9.91 2.37 17.49
CA GLU A 155 -11.11 1.78 16.91
C GLU A 155 -11.23 2.00 15.39
N GLY A 156 -10.26 2.71 14.79
CA GLY A 156 -10.23 3.06 13.38
C GLY A 156 -9.92 1.88 12.47
N GLN A 157 -10.07 2.10 11.16
CA GLN A 157 -9.72 1.11 10.14
C GLN A 157 -8.62 1.67 9.27
N HIS A 158 -7.62 0.83 8.98
CA HIS A 158 -6.53 1.16 8.08
C HIS A 158 -6.53 0.22 6.88
N ALA A 159 -6.13 0.74 5.72
CA ALA A 159 -5.86 -0.06 4.54
C ALA A 159 -4.82 -1.14 4.84
N ALA A 160 -5.18 -2.41 4.66
CA ALA A 160 -4.25 -3.53 4.85
C ALA A 160 -3.42 -3.82 3.58
N MET A 161 -3.79 -3.23 2.44
CA MET A 161 -3.16 -3.48 1.14
C MET A 161 -3.03 -4.99 0.88
N SER A 162 -1.84 -5.44 0.46
CA SER A 162 -1.57 -6.85 0.14
C SER A 162 -1.60 -7.80 1.34
N VAL A 163 -1.65 -7.33 2.59
CA VAL A 163 -1.89 -8.21 3.76
C VAL A 163 -3.22 -8.95 3.62
N THR A 164 -4.20 -8.35 2.92
CA THR A 164 -5.48 -8.97 2.58
C THR A 164 -5.32 -10.32 1.86
N LYS A 165 -4.25 -10.52 1.09
CA LYS A 165 -3.99 -11.78 0.37
C LYS A 165 -3.77 -12.95 1.33
N SER A 166 -3.14 -12.71 2.48
CA SER A 166 -2.95 -13.75 3.50
C SER A 166 -4.29 -14.21 4.06
N VAL A 167 -5.24 -13.30 4.30
CA VAL A 167 -6.59 -13.65 4.77
C VAL A 167 -7.32 -14.55 3.77
N VAL A 168 -7.32 -14.16 2.49
CA VAL A 168 -7.95 -14.97 1.42
C VAL A 168 -7.24 -16.31 1.25
N GLY A 169 -5.91 -16.33 1.31
CA GLY A 169 -5.10 -17.55 1.24
C GLY A 169 -5.42 -18.53 2.37
N THR A 170 -5.56 -18.04 3.61
CA THR A 170 -5.97 -18.87 4.76
C THR A 170 -7.35 -19.47 4.55
N LEU A 171 -8.34 -18.69 4.09
CA LEU A 171 -9.68 -19.21 3.79
C LEU A 171 -9.64 -20.28 2.69
N GLY A 172 -8.85 -20.06 1.63
CA GLY A 172 -8.64 -21.05 0.58
C GLY A 172 -8.04 -22.35 1.13
N ALA A 173 -7.01 -22.26 1.98
CA ALA A 173 -6.39 -23.42 2.61
C ALA A 173 -7.38 -24.20 3.49
N MET A 174 -8.24 -23.51 4.25
CA MET A 174 -9.27 -24.14 5.08
C MET A 174 -10.34 -24.87 4.27
N LEU A 175 -10.62 -24.44 3.04
CA LEU A 175 -11.63 -25.05 2.18
C LEU A 175 -11.10 -26.24 1.36
N VAL A 176 -9.78 -26.32 1.15
CA VAL A 176 -9.13 -27.46 0.48
C VAL A 176 -8.77 -28.58 1.47
N ALA A 177 -8.60 -28.24 2.75
CA ALA A 177 -8.25 -29.17 3.83
C ALA A 177 -9.38 -30.14 4.19
#